data_AF-A0A257NSL1-F1
#
_entry.id   AF-A0A257NSL1-F1
#
_cell.length_a   1.000
_cell.length_b   1.000
_cell.length_c   1.000
_cell.angle_alpha   90.00
_cell.angle_beta   90.00
_cell.angle_gamma   90.00
#
_symmetry.space_group_name_H-M   'P 1'
#
loop_
_entity.id
_entity.type
_entity.pdbx_description
1 polymer ?
#
loop_
_entity_poly.entity_id
_entity_poly.type
_entity_poly.pdbx_seq_one_letter_code
_entity_poly.pdbx_strand_id
1 'polypeptide(L)'
;MEYIPGLQGVPAAQSRISFLDGQEGLLTYRGYPIVDLAQHSTFEEVSWVLINGELPNAEQMACFDAELRANRRVKYNVRDIMKFLPIDGHPMEALQTCVASLGMFYPGQERMTANGISADSEFVEQMIVRILASMATLVAMWEHIRRGDDPVQPRTDLTYAENFLYMMNEREPDPVEARIMDACLVLHAEHTINASTFAALVCGSTLAPPNLVVASAIGTLAGPLHGGANQRVLNMLDEIGSVAKVSDWLDHRLTNKQVVWGFGHREYKVKDPRADILQGLLEQLRVHRGGQISPLYDIARALECCAEERLAPKGVYPNVDFYSGLLYEALGIPRDQFTPIFAISRTAGWLAHWKEQISNNRIFRPTQVYEGYAVRGYSPMTAR
;
A
#
# COMPACT_ATOMS: atom_id res chain seq x y z
N MET A 1 -9.88 -6.52 33.33
CA MET A 1 -9.66 -6.49 31.87
C MET A 1 -8.17 -6.66 31.65
N GLU A 2 -7.79 -7.63 30.84
CA GLU A 2 -6.40 -7.80 30.43
C GLU A 2 -6.03 -6.69 29.44
N TYR A 3 -4.88 -6.03 29.65
CA TYR A 3 -4.37 -5.03 28.73
C TYR A 3 -3.51 -5.70 27.67
N ILE A 4 -3.90 -5.57 26.40
CA ILE A 4 -3.18 -6.14 25.26
C ILE A 4 -2.62 -4.98 24.41
N PRO A 5 -1.39 -4.52 24.68
CA PRO A 5 -0.79 -3.41 23.94
C PRO A 5 -0.63 -3.76 22.45
N GLY A 6 -1.02 -2.83 21.58
CA GLY A 6 -0.89 -2.98 20.13
C GLY A 6 -1.82 -4.03 19.50
N LEU A 7 -2.83 -4.52 20.25
CA LEU A 7 -3.85 -5.47 19.76
C LEU A 7 -3.28 -6.80 19.22
N GLN A 8 -2.10 -7.21 19.66
CA GLN A 8 -1.49 -8.46 19.22
C GLN A 8 -2.36 -9.66 19.59
N GLY A 9 -2.76 -10.46 18.60
CA GLY A 9 -3.63 -11.63 18.79
C GLY A 9 -5.09 -11.29 19.06
N VAL A 10 -5.49 -10.01 18.97
CA VAL A 10 -6.88 -9.59 19.17
C VAL A 10 -7.60 -9.53 17.82
N PRO A 11 -8.65 -10.34 17.59
CA PRO A 11 -9.46 -10.23 16.38
C PRO A 11 -10.30 -8.94 16.44
N ALA A 12 -9.86 -7.90 15.72
CA ALA A 12 -10.52 -6.60 15.72
C ALA A 12 -11.79 -6.54 14.84
N ALA A 13 -11.88 -7.38 13.81
CA ALA A 13 -13.04 -7.46 12.92
C ALA A 13 -13.22 -8.87 12.36
N GLN A 14 -14.43 -9.18 11.91
CA GLN A 14 -14.69 -10.32 11.02
C GLN A 14 -14.58 -9.83 9.59
N SER A 15 -13.84 -10.56 8.74
CA SER A 15 -13.65 -10.17 7.35
C SER A 15 -13.69 -11.39 6.43
N ARG A 16 -14.19 -11.18 5.21
CA ARG A 16 -14.19 -12.16 4.12
C ARG A 16 -13.28 -11.73 2.97
N ILE A 17 -12.47 -10.69 3.15
CA ILE A 17 -11.69 -10.07 2.07
C ILE A 17 -10.41 -10.86 1.78
N SER A 18 -9.70 -11.27 2.81
CA SER A 18 -8.39 -11.90 2.68
C SER A 18 -8.07 -12.78 3.86
N PHE A 19 -7.29 -13.81 3.59
CA PHE A 19 -6.82 -14.77 4.58
C PHE A 19 -5.32 -14.98 4.41
N LEU A 20 -4.63 -15.09 5.55
CA LEU A 20 -3.20 -15.34 5.60
C LEU A 20 -2.92 -16.49 6.56
N ASP A 21 -2.16 -17.48 6.08
CA ASP A 21 -1.52 -18.48 6.91
C ASP A 21 -0.01 -18.22 6.95
N GLY A 22 0.46 -17.76 8.10
CA GLY A 22 1.86 -17.38 8.29
C GLY A 22 2.82 -18.56 8.40
N GLN A 23 2.31 -19.77 8.68
CA GLN A 23 3.11 -20.98 8.78
C GLN A 23 3.29 -21.62 7.41
N GLU A 24 2.23 -21.67 6.61
CA GLU A 24 2.25 -22.28 5.26
C GLU A 24 2.64 -21.27 4.16
N GLY A 25 2.80 -19.98 4.49
CA GLY A 25 3.11 -18.95 3.50
C GLY A 25 1.96 -18.71 2.52
N LEU A 26 0.72 -18.93 2.94
CA LEU A 26 -0.47 -18.75 2.11
C LEU A 26 -1.03 -17.33 2.29
N LEU A 27 -1.36 -16.68 1.19
CA LEU A 27 -2.18 -15.46 1.15
C LEU A 27 -3.24 -15.64 0.09
N THR A 28 -4.49 -15.36 0.45
CA THR A 28 -5.61 -15.41 -0.50
C THR A 28 -6.41 -14.11 -0.47
N TYR A 29 -6.88 -13.69 -1.63
CA TYR A 29 -7.88 -12.62 -1.77
C TYR A 29 -9.19 -13.26 -2.16
N ARG A 30 -10.22 -13.13 -1.33
CA ARG A 30 -11.52 -13.81 -1.48
C ARG A 30 -11.40 -15.33 -1.72
N GLY A 31 -10.35 -15.96 -1.17
CA GLY A 31 -10.08 -17.39 -1.34
C GLY A 31 -9.21 -17.73 -2.55
N TYR A 32 -8.94 -16.81 -3.47
CA TYR A 32 -8.01 -17.02 -4.58
C TYR A 32 -6.56 -16.83 -4.13
N PRO A 33 -5.66 -17.80 -4.37
CA PRO A 33 -4.24 -17.65 -4.03
C PRO A 33 -3.60 -16.44 -4.68
N ILE A 34 -2.80 -15.68 -3.92
CA ILE A 34 -2.11 -14.50 -4.43
C ILE A 34 -1.17 -14.82 -5.60
N VAL A 35 -0.60 -16.02 -5.60
CA VAL A 35 0.30 -16.50 -6.66
C VAL A 35 -0.44 -16.56 -7.99
N ASP A 36 -1.66 -17.13 -8.00
CA ASP A 36 -2.48 -17.27 -9.20
C ASP A 36 -2.94 -15.89 -9.69
N LEU A 37 -3.39 -15.02 -8.77
CA LEU A 37 -3.78 -13.66 -9.11
C LEU A 37 -2.61 -12.86 -9.69
N ALA A 38 -1.43 -12.93 -9.08
CA ALA A 38 -0.26 -12.21 -9.55
C ALA A 38 0.22 -12.72 -10.92
N GLN A 39 -0.02 -13.98 -11.28
CA GLN A 39 0.37 -14.56 -12.57
C GLN A 39 -0.66 -14.33 -13.68
N HIS A 40 -1.95 -14.45 -13.35
CA HIS A 40 -3.02 -14.56 -14.35
C HIS A 40 -4.01 -13.39 -14.37
N SER A 41 -4.05 -12.59 -13.31
CA SER A 41 -4.99 -11.49 -13.17
C SER A 41 -4.34 -10.13 -13.50
N THR A 42 -5.16 -9.09 -13.43
CA THR A 42 -4.77 -7.67 -13.56
C THR A 42 -5.13 -6.92 -12.29
N PHE A 43 -4.53 -5.76 -12.06
CA PHE A 43 -4.88 -4.93 -10.90
C PHE A 43 -6.35 -4.51 -10.90
N GLU A 44 -6.94 -4.26 -12.08
CA GLU A 44 -8.35 -3.94 -12.23
C GLU A 44 -9.24 -5.13 -11.82
N GLU A 45 -8.95 -6.35 -12.29
CA GLU A 45 -9.70 -7.55 -11.91
C GLU A 45 -9.53 -7.88 -10.41
N VAL A 46 -8.32 -7.77 -9.86
CA VAL A 46 -8.09 -7.95 -8.43
C VAL A 46 -8.82 -6.90 -7.59
N SER A 47 -8.85 -5.65 -8.03
CA SER A 47 -9.63 -4.61 -7.36
C SER A 47 -11.12 -4.98 -7.34
N TRP A 48 -11.66 -5.45 -8.46
CA TRP A 48 -13.04 -5.95 -8.52
C TRP A 48 -13.27 -7.09 -7.53
N VAL A 49 -12.41 -8.12 -7.52
CA VAL A 49 -12.51 -9.27 -6.61
C VAL A 49 -12.53 -8.80 -5.16
N LEU A 50 -11.61 -7.92 -4.78
CA LEU A 50 -11.55 -7.39 -3.41
C LEU A 50 -12.85 -6.67 -3.03
N ILE A 51 -13.38 -5.81 -3.91
CA ILE A 51 -14.55 -4.97 -3.65
C ILE A 51 -15.87 -5.78 -3.70
N ASN A 52 -15.99 -6.72 -4.63
CA ASN A 52 -17.26 -7.38 -4.97
C ASN A 52 -17.33 -8.85 -4.53
N GLY A 53 -16.21 -9.48 -4.20
CA GLY A 53 -16.16 -10.82 -3.62
C GLY A 53 -15.87 -11.96 -4.60
N GLU A 54 -16.22 -11.80 -5.88
CA GLU A 54 -16.13 -12.85 -6.90
C GLU A 54 -15.40 -12.32 -8.15
N LEU A 55 -14.87 -13.23 -8.97
CA LEU A 55 -14.31 -12.88 -10.28
C LEU A 55 -15.40 -12.28 -11.20
N PRO A 56 -15.10 -11.20 -11.94
CA PRO A 56 -16.04 -10.62 -12.88
C PRO A 56 -16.19 -11.51 -14.12
N ASN A 57 -17.39 -11.52 -14.71
CA ASN A 57 -17.53 -11.95 -16.10
C ASN A 57 -17.02 -10.85 -17.06
N ALA A 58 -16.91 -11.17 -18.36
CA ALA A 58 -16.37 -10.25 -19.36
C ALA A 58 -17.11 -8.90 -19.46
N GLU A 59 -18.44 -8.89 -19.29
CA GLU A 59 -19.25 -7.66 -19.34
C GLU A 59 -19.01 -6.81 -18.08
N GLN A 60 -19.00 -7.44 -16.91
CA GLN A 60 -18.70 -6.77 -15.64
C GLN A 60 -17.30 -6.15 -15.65
N MET A 61 -16.30 -6.89 -16.14
CA MET A 61 -14.93 -6.42 -16.24
C MET A 61 -14.80 -5.24 -17.21
N ALA A 62 -15.43 -5.34 -18.39
CA ALA A 62 -15.41 -4.26 -19.38
C ALA A 62 -16.09 -2.98 -18.86
N CYS A 63 -17.21 -3.12 -18.14
CA CYS A 63 -17.90 -1.99 -17.52
C CYS A 63 -17.02 -1.33 -16.45
N PHE A 64 -16.47 -2.12 -15.53
CA PHE A 64 -15.62 -1.62 -14.46
C PHE A 64 -14.35 -0.94 -14.97
N ASP A 65 -13.67 -1.53 -15.94
CA ASP A 65 -12.49 -0.93 -16.58
C ASP A 65 -12.83 0.39 -17.27
N ALA A 66 -13.97 0.46 -17.99
CA ALA A 66 -14.44 1.71 -18.60
C ALA A 66 -14.73 2.80 -17.56
N GLU A 67 -15.35 2.43 -16.43
CA GLU A 67 -15.61 3.35 -15.32
C GLU A 67 -14.32 3.85 -14.67
N LEU A 68 -13.35 2.97 -14.42
CA LEU A 68 -12.03 3.36 -13.91
C LEU A 68 -11.35 4.34 -14.87
N ARG A 69 -11.31 4.04 -16.18
CA ARG A 69 -10.73 4.91 -17.21
C ARG A 69 -11.39 6.28 -17.26
N ALA A 70 -12.71 6.33 -17.20
CA ALA A 70 -13.48 7.58 -17.23
C ALA A 70 -13.21 8.48 -16.00
N ASN A 71 -12.84 7.89 -14.86
CA ASN A 71 -12.63 8.59 -13.60
C ASN A 71 -11.15 8.85 -13.24
N ARG A 72 -10.20 8.59 -14.15
CA ARG A 72 -8.75 8.85 -13.91
C ARG A 72 -8.42 10.32 -13.67
N ARG A 73 -9.19 11.25 -14.26
CA ARG A 73 -8.93 12.69 -14.16
C ARG A 73 -9.46 13.27 -12.86
N VAL A 74 -8.65 14.09 -12.20
CA VAL A 74 -9.04 14.88 -11.03
C VAL A 74 -9.38 16.33 -11.42
N LYS A 75 -10.10 17.04 -10.55
CA LYS A 75 -10.39 18.47 -10.77
C LYS A 75 -9.10 19.29 -10.75
N TYR A 76 -9.04 20.35 -11.57
CA TYR A 76 -7.86 21.21 -11.65
C TYR A 76 -7.50 21.85 -10.29
N ASN A 77 -8.47 22.06 -9.40
CA ASN A 77 -8.24 22.55 -8.05
C ASN A 77 -7.32 21.63 -7.23
N VAL A 78 -7.35 20.31 -7.45
CA VAL A 78 -6.44 19.37 -6.78
C VAL A 78 -5.01 19.58 -7.24
N ARG A 79 -4.81 19.81 -8.54
CA ARG A 79 -3.52 20.23 -9.10
C ARG A 79 -3.07 21.56 -8.51
N ASP A 80 -3.98 22.51 -8.33
CA ASP A 80 -3.63 23.80 -7.74
C ASP A 80 -3.26 23.69 -6.26
N ILE A 81 -3.91 22.81 -5.48
CA ILE A 81 -3.50 22.47 -4.11
C ILE A 81 -2.04 21.99 -4.10
N MET A 82 -1.66 21.07 -4.99
CA MET A 82 -0.29 20.57 -5.09
C MET A 82 0.72 21.68 -5.39
N LYS A 83 0.37 22.68 -6.21
CA LYS A 83 1.25 23.83 -6.51
C LYS A 83 1.56 24.71 -5.31
N PHE A 84 0.74 24.64 -4.25
CA PHE A 84 0.98 25.38 -3.00
C PHE A 84 1.74 24.56 -1.94
N LEU A 85 2.02 23.29 -2.20
CA LEU A 85 2.83 22.46 -1.30
C LEU A 85 4.33 22.71 -1.51
N PRO A 86 5.17 22.56 -0.46
CA PRO A 86 6.62 22.63 -0.61
C PRO A 86 7.14 21.55 -1.56
N ILE A 87 8.03 21.90 -2.49
CA ILE A 87 8.59 20.97 -3.49
C ILE A 87 9.42 19.83 -2.86
N ASP A 88 9.95 20.07 -1.66
CA ASP A 88 10.68 19.11 -0.82
C ASP A 88 9.76 18.34 0.14
N GLY A 89 8.45 18.58 0.08
CA GLY A 89 7.45 17.85 0.85
C GLY A 89 7.42 16.36 0.49
N HIS A 90 7.25 15.52 1.51
CA HIS A 90 7.28 14.08 1.32
C HIS A 90 6.06 13.61 0.48
N PRO A 91 6.25 12.76 -0.56
CA PRO A 91 5.16 12.33 -1.46
C PRO A 91 3.92 11.75 -0.75
N MET A 92 4.09 11.04 0.36
CA MET A 92 2.96 10.54 1.16
C MET A 92 2.11 11.64 1.80
N GLU A 93 2.72 12.75 2.24
CA GLU A 93 1.98 13.88 2.85
C GLU A 93 1.20 14.65 1.79
N ALA A 94 1.80 14.84 0.62
CA ALA A 94 1.13 15.42 -0.55
C ALA A 94 -0.06 14.55 -0.98
N LEU A 95 0.14 13.24 -1.08
CA LEU A 95 -0.92 12.28 -1.41
C LEU A 95 -2.05 12.30 -0.37
N GLN A 96 -1.73 12.25 0.93
CA GLN A 96 -2.72 12.32 2.01
C GLN A 96 -3.56 13.59 1.91
N THR A 97 -2.90 14.74 1.72
CA THR A 97 -3.55 16.05 1.61
C THR A 97 -4.52 16.09 0.43
N CYS A 98 -4.06 15.62 -0.74
CA CYS A 98 -4.88 15.64 -1.95
C CYS A 98 -6.07 14.68 -1.84
N VAL A 99 -5.86 13.45 -1.35
CA VAL A 99 -6.93 12.48 -1.13
C VAL A 99 -7.95 12.99 -0.12
N ALA A 100 -7.52 13.58 0.99
CA ALA A 100 -8.43 14.19 1.96
C ALA A 100 -9.31 15.27 1.33
N SER A 101 -8.75 16.08 0.42
CA SER A 101 -9.47 17.15 -0.27
C SER A 101 -10.50 16.68 -1.30
N LEU A 102 -10.39 15.44 -1.82
CA LEU A 102 -11.27 14.95 -2.90
C LEU A 102 -12.76 15.10 -2.56
N GLY A 103 -13.12 14.91 -1.29
CA GLY A 103 -14.49 15.03 -0.81
C GLY A 103 -15.13 16.41 -1.03
N MET A 104 -14.33 17.47 -1.13
CA MET A 104 -14.82 18.83 -1.39
C MET A 104 -15.28 19.03 -2.84
N PHE A 105 -14.86 18.14 -3.75
CA PHE A 105 -15.11 18.27 -5.19
C PHE A 105 -16.19 17.31 -5.71
N TYR A 106 -16.66 16.39 -4.87
CA TYR A 106 -17.64 15.36 -5.23
C TYR A 106 -18.81 15.37 -4.23
N PRO A 107 -20.04 15.70 -4.67
CA PRO A 107 -21.21 15.69 -3.81
C PRO A 107 -21.62 14.26 -3.40
N GLY A 108 -22.44 14.13 -2.35
CA GLY A 108 -22.98 12.84 -1.90
C GLY A 108 -22.58 12.46 -0.48
N GLN A 109 -21.63 13.17 0.15
CA GLN A 109 -21.16 12.87 1.50
C GLN A 109 -22.23 13.00 2.57
N GLU A 110 -23.26 13.81 2.32
CA GLU A 110 -24.45 13.93 3.17
C GLU A 110 -25.20 12.59 3.35
N ARG A 111 -24.95 11.60 2.48
CA ARG A 111 -25.50 10.24 2.57
C ARG A 111 -24.81 9.38 3.63
N MET A 112 -23.64 9.79 4.13
CA MET A 112 -22.87 9.09 5.16
C MET A 112 -23.52 9.25 6.55
N THR A 113 -24.66 8.60 6.75
CA THR A 113 -25.41 8.60 8.02
C THR A 113 -25.90 7.19 8.34
N ALA A 114 -26.17 6.91 9.62
CA ALA A 114 -26.55 5.57 10.08
C ALA A 114 -27.79 4.99 9.38
N ASN A 115 -28.68 5.86 8.88
CA ASN A 115 -29.91 5.46 8.17
C ASN A 115 -29.84 5.72 6.66
N GLY A 116 -28.78 6.37 6.17
CA GLY A 116 -28.68 6.83 4.78
C GLY A 116 -27.66 6.08 3.93
N ILE A 117 -26.75 5.34 4.55
CA ILE A 117 -25.71 4.59 3.83
C ILE A 117 -26.12 3.13 3.62
N SER A 118 -25.95 2.66 2.38
CA SER A 118 -25.99 1.25 2.02
C SER A 118 -24.70 0.92 1.25
N ALA A 119 -24.08 -0.21 1.58
CA ALA A 119 -22.85 -0.67 0.93
C ALA A 119 -23.03 -0.94 -0.56
N ASP A 120 -24.26 -1.28 -0.98
CA ASP A 120 -24.63 -1.57 -2.37
C ASP A 120 -25.29 -0.35 -3.05
N SER A 121 -25.11 0.85 -2.48
CA SER A 121 -25.62 2.07 -3.11
C SER A 121 -24.70 2.53 -4.23
N GLU A 122 -25.31 3.10 -5.28
CA GLU A 122 -24.60 3.76 -6.39
C GLU A 122 -23.57 4.80 -5.90
N PHE A 123 -23.86 5.48 -4.79
CA PHE A 123 -22.92 6.42 -4.18
C PHE A 123 -21.63 5.74 -3.72
N VAL A 124 -21.73 4.60 -3.03
CA VAL A 124 -20.56 3.84 -2.55
C VAL A 124 -19.74 3.36 -3.73
N GLU A 125 -20.39 2.77 -4.74
CA GLU A 125 -19.73 2.30 -5.96
C GLU A 125 -18.99 3.42 -6.69
N GLN A 126 -19.66 4.55 -6.94
CA GLN A 126 -19.04 5.71 -7.60
C GLN A 126 -17.86 6.28 -6.83
N MET A 127 -17.94 6.33 -5.49
CA MET A 127 -16.83 6.84 -4.67
C MET A 127 -15.65 5.88 -4.66
N ILE A 128 -15.90 4.57 -4.64
CA ILE A 128 -14.85 3.55 -4.76
C ILE A 128 -14.12 3.71 -6.09
N VAL A 129 -14.86 3.73 -7.21
CA VAL A 129 -14.30 3.89 -8.56
C VAL A 129 -13.51 5.19 -8.67
N ARG A 130 -14.06 6.32 -8.22
CA ARG A 130 -13.38 7.62 -8.31
C ARG A 130 -12.08 7.67 -7.54
N ILE A 131 -12.08 7.21 -6.28
CA ILE A 131 -10.88 7.24 -5.46
C ILE A 131 -9.84 6.30 -6.08
N LEU A 132 -10.21 5.04 -6.34
CA LEU A 132 -9.31 4.04 -6.92
C LEU A 132 -8.71 4.51 -8.25
N ALA A 133 -9.53 5.04 -9.17
CA ALA A 133 -9.07 5.53 -10.47
C ALA A 133 -8.13 6.74 -10.37
N SER A 134 -8.32 7.59 -9.36
CA SER A 134 -7.54 8.82 -9.21
C SER A 134 -6.17 8.64 -8.57
N MET A 135 -5.94 7.55 -7.82
CA MET A 135 -4.71 7.37 -7.03
C MET A 135 -3.43 7.46 -7.89
N ALA A 136 -3.37 6.71 -9.00
CA ALA A 136 -2.23 6.76 -9.93
C ALA A 136 -1.98 8.17 -10.47
N THR A 137 -3.06 8.87 -10.85
CA THR A 137 -2.98 10.24 -11.33
C THR A 137 -2.44 11.18 -10.27
N LEU A 138 -2.86 11.05 -9.01
CA LEU A 138 -2.38 11.91 -7.91
C LEU A 138 -0.87 11.72 -7.64
N VAL A 139 -0.41 10.48 -7.62
CA VAL A 139 1.01 10.16 -7.39
C VAL A 139 1.90 10.68 -8.52
N ALA A 140 1.53 10.40 -9.78
CA ALA A 140 2.30 10.88 -10.92
C ALA A 140 2.23 12.40 -11.07
N MET A 141 1.07 12.99 -10.82
CA MET A 141 0.88 14.45 -10.85
C MET A 141 1.80 15.17 -9.86
N TRP A 142 1.95 14.64 -8.64
CA TRP A 142 2.86 15.21 -7.65
C TRP A 142 4.32 15.16 -8.12
N GLU A 143 4.74 14.07 -8.77
CA GLU A 143 6.10 13.92 -9.28
C GLU A 143 6.48 15.02 -10.27
N HIS A 144 5.57 15.37 -11.17
CA HIS A 144 5.78 16.44 -12.14
C HIS A 144 5.75 17.82 -11.48
N ILE A 145 4.74 18.09 -10.66
CA ILE A 145 4.56 19.42 -10.04
C ILE A 145 5.74 19.77 -9.15
N ARG A 146 6.25 18.82 -8.35
CA ARG A 146 7.38 19.09 -7.45
C ARG A 146 8.70 19.35 -8.20
N ARG A 147 8.81 18.92 -9.46
CA ARG A 147 9.94 19.23 -10.35
C ARG A 147 9.76 20.56 -11.09
N GLY A 148 8.58 21.16 -11.01
CA GLY A 148 8.23 22.41 -11.70
C GLY A 148 7.53 22.21 -13.04
N ASP A 149 7.15 20.97 -13.37
CA ASP A 149 6.55 20.61 -14.66
C ASP A 149 5.01 20.54 -14.59
N ASP A 150 4.37 20.70 -15.75
CA ASP A 150 2.93 20.43 -15.86
C ASP A 150 2.67 18.91 -15.88
N PRO A 151 1.64 18.40 -15.17
CA PRO A 151 1.36 16.97 -15.11
C PRO A 151 0.98 16.34 -16.46
N VAL A 152 1.54 15.16 -16.74
CA VAL A 152 1.06 14.28 -17.82
C VAL A 152 -0.39 13.88 -17.58
N GLN A 153 -1.23 14.03 -18.60
CA GLN A 153 -2.64 13.65 -18.50
C GLN A 153 -2.79 12.12 -18.60
N PRO A 154 -3.71 11.51 -17.84
CA PRO A 154 -4.01 10.09 -17.99
C PRO A 154 -4.58 9.79 -19.38
N ARG A 155 -4.11 8.70 -19.97
CA ARG A 155 -4.61 8.12 -21.21
C ARG A 155 -5.73 7.13 -20.89
N THR A 156 -6.70 6.96 -21.79
CA THR A 156 -7.83 6.02 -21.60
C THR A 156 -7.68 4.73 -22.39
N ASP A 157 -6.71 4.64 -23.29
CA ASP A 157 -6.38 3.46 -24.09
C ASP A 157 -5.45 2.48 -23.35
N LEU A 158 -4.72 2.94 -22.34
CA LEU A 158 -3.80 2.15 -21.52
C LEU A 158 -4.49 1.49 -20.31
N THR A 159 -4.07 0.28 -19.92
CA THR A 159 -4.41 -0.35 -18.63
C THR A 159 -3.98 0.52 -17.44
N TYR A 160 -4.40 0.18 -16.23
CA TYR A 160 -4.08 0.93 -15.02
C TYR A 160 -2.56 1.04 -14.80
N ALA A 161 -1.84 -0.09 -14.90
CA ALA A 161 -0.40 -0.15 -14.74
C ALA A 161 0.36 0.57 -15.87
N GLU A 162 -0.05 0.36 -17.12
CA GLU A 162 0.52 1.07 -18.28
C GLU A 162 0.33 2.58 -18.16
N ASN A 163 -0.87 3.03 -17.80
CA ASN A 163 -1.17 4.45 -17.64
C ASN A 163 -0.35 5.06 -16.49
N PHE A 164 -0.17 4.36 -15.38
CA PHE A 164 0.68 4.83 -14.28
C PHE A 164 2.13 5.01 -14.74
N LEU A 165 2.73 4.00 -15.39
CA LEU A 165 4.09 4.10 -15.92
C LEU A 165 4.22 5.20 -16.97
N TYR A 166 3.25 5.32 -17.87
CA TYR A 166 3.19 6.38 -18.87
C TYR A 166 3.21 7.78 -18.22
N MET A 167 2.35 8.00 -17.22
CA MET A 167 2.31 9.28 -16.52
C MET A 167 3.59 9.55 -15.72
N MET A 168 4.22 8.53 -15.14
CA MET A 168 5.46 8.68 -14.36
C MET A 168 6.68 8.98 -15.24
N ASN A 169 6.79 8.31 -16.39
CA ASN A 169 8.02 8.27 -17.19
C ASN A 169 7.94 9.07 -18.50
N GLU A 170 6.79 9.66 -18.82
CA GLU A 170 6.55 10.47 -20.03
C GLU A 170 6.82 9.73 -21.36
N ARG A 171 6.71 8.39 -21.35
CA ARG A 171 6.96 7.53 -22.51
C ARG A 171 6.01 6.35 -22.51
N GLU A 172 5.79 5.76 -23.68
CA GLU A 172 5.03 4.51 -23.75
C GLU A 172 5.75 3.41 -22.96
N PRO A 173 5.03 2.71 -22.07
CA PRO A 173 5.64 1.68 -21.24
C PRO A 173 5.99 0.46 -22.09
N ASP A 174 7.14 -0.15 -21.80
CA ASP A 174 7.47 -1.46 -22.34
C ASP A 174 6.45 -2.50 -21.81
N PRO A 175 5.92 -3.43 -22.64
CA PRO A 175 4.91 -4.38 -22.20
C PRO A 175 5.34 -5.27 -21.03
N VAL A 176 6.63 -5.63 -20.95
CA VAL A 176 7.19 -6.42 -19.84
C VAL A 176 7.24 -5.56 -18.58
N GLU A 177 7.70 -4.31 -18.69
CA GLU A 177 7.69 -3.34 -17.58
C GLU A 177 6.27 -3.08 -17.04
N ALA A 178 5.29 -2.94 -17.93
CA ALA A 178 3.88 -2.78 -17.59
C ALA A 178 3.32 -4.01 -16.86
N ARG A 179 3.62 -5.22 -17.35
CA ARG A 179 3.19 -6.46 -16.70
C ARG A 179 3.76 -6.62 -15.29
N ILE A 180 5.02 -6.24 -15.11
CA ILE A 180 5.70 -6.23 -13.81
C ILE A 180 5.03 -5.23 -12.87
N MET A 181 4.76 -4.00 -13.33
CA MET A 181 4.07 -3.00 -12.51
C MET A 181 2.67 -3.46 -12.10
N ASP A 182 1.93 -4.07 -13.01
CA ASP A 182 0.62 -4.66 -12.73
C ASP A 182 0.70 -5.73 -11.63
N ALA A 183 1.65 -6.67 -11.74
CA ALA A 183 1.88 -7.68 -10.71
C ALA A 183 2.27 -7.06 -9.36
N CYS A 184 3.13 -6.03 -9.35
CA CYS A 184 3.46 -5.29 -8.13
C CYS A 184 2.22 -4.66 -7.48
N LEU A 185 1.31 -4.09 -8.28
CA LEU A 185 0.06 -3.53 -7.79
C LEU A 185 -0.88 -4.63 -7.26
N VAL A 186 -0.93 -5.81 -7.87
CA VAL A 186 -1.69 -6.95 -7.34
C VAL A 186 -1.15 -7.40 -5.98
N LEU A 187 0.17 -7.59 -5.86
CA LEU A 187 0.83 -8.14 -4.66
C LEU A 187 0.71 -7.25 -3.41
N HIS A 188 0.48 -5.95 -3.62
CA HIS A 188 0.31 -4.98 -2.55
C HIS A 188 -1.16 -4.62 -2.29
N ALA A 189 -2.13 -5.20 -3.02
CA ALA A 189 -3.51 -4.70 -3.02
C ALA A 189 -4.20 -4.89 -1.66
N GLU A 190 -3.85 -5.96 -0.95
CA GLU A 190 -4.44 -6.31 0.33
C GLU A 190 -3.43 -7.11 1.19
N HIS A 191 -3.43 -6.90 2.52
CA HIS A 191 -2.71 -7.78 3.44
C HIS A 191 -3.32 -7.74 4.86
N THR A 192 -4.53 -8.28 4.99
CA THR A 192 -5.37 -8.36 6.18
C THR A 192 -5.46 -7.03 6.96
N ILE A 193 -5.72 -7.10 8.27
CA ILE A 193 -5.90 -5.93 9.16
C ILE A 193 -4.54 -5.42 9.64
N ASN A 194 -3.68 -5.03 8.70
CA ASN A 194 -2.46 -4.26 9.00
C ASN A 194 -2.83 -2.86 9.56
N ALA A 195 -1.84 -2.13 10.09
CA ALA A 195 -2.08 -0.85 10.77
C ALA A 195 -2.89 0.17 9.93
N SER A 196 -2.56 0.33 8.64
CA SER A 196 -3.29 1.25 7.75
C SER A 196 -4.72 0.80 7.46
N THR A 197 -4.95 -0.51 7.29
CA THR A 197 -6.30 -1.07 7.16
C THR A 197 -7.10 -0.85 8.45
N PHE A 198 -6.49 -1.06 9.62
CA PHE A 198 -7.17 -0.82 10.89
C PHE A 198 -7.51 0.66 11.10
N ALA A 199 -6.65 1.58 10.70
CA ALA A 199 -6.96 3.02 10.71
C ALA A 199 -8.15 3.35 9.79
N ALA A 200 -8.21 2.75 8.59
CA ALA A 200 -9.36 2.86 7.70
C ALA A 200 -10.65 2.34 8.37
N LEU A 201 -10.60 1.19 9.05
CA LEU A 201 -11.74 0.62 9.77
C LEU A 201 -12.21 1.53 10.92
N VAL A 202 -11.28 2.05 11.73
CA VAL A 202 -11.60 3.00 12.81
C VAL A 202 -12.27 4.25 12.26
N CYS A 203 -11.68 4.87 11.24
CA CYS A 203 -12.23 6.07 10.60
C CYS A 203 -13.61 5.79 9.99
N GLY A 204 -13.71 4.73 9.18
CA GLY A 204 -14.94 4.30 8.52
C GLY A 204 -16.05 3.94 9.51
N SER A 205 -15.71 3.43 10.69
CA SER A 205 -16.71 3.07 11.70
C SER A 205 -17.47 4.25 12.28
N THR A 206 -16.92 5.46 12.14
CA THR A 206 -17.59 6.72 12.49
C THR A 206 -18.51 7.23 11.39
N LEU A 207 -18.61 6.50 10.26
CA LEU A 207 -19.24 6.92 9.01
C LEU A 207 -18.53 8.12 8.36
N ALA A 208 -17.23 8.28 8.57
CA ALA A 208 -16.44 9.23 7.80
C ALA A 208 -16.49 8.87 6.30
N PRO A 209 -16.58 9.87 5.40
CA PRO A 209 -16.62 9.63 3.96
C PRO A 209 -15.33 8.96 3.46
N PRO A 210 -15.40 8.19 2.37
CA PRO A 210 -14.32 7.28 1.96
C PRO A 210 -12.99 7.99 1.63
N ASN A 211 -13.03 9.24 1.18
CA ASN A 211 -11.80 10.02 0.96
C ASN A 211 -11.05 10.28 2.27
N LEU A 212 -11.75 10.53 3.38
CA LEU A 212 -11.12 10.69 4.70
C LEU A 212 -10.66 9.35 5.27
N VAL A 213 -11.40 8.27 4.98
CA VAL A 213 -11.00 6.90 5.34
C VAL A 213 -9.67 6.54 4.66
N VAL A 214 -9.57 6.72 3.35
CA VAL A 214 -8.33 6.47 2.59
C VAL A 214 -7.22 7.43 3.03
N ALA A 215 -7.50 8.70 3.28
CA ALA A 215 -6.50 9.63 3.81
C ALA A 215 -5.97 9.22 5.20
N SER A 216 -6.82 8.68 6.08
CA SER A 216 -6.39 8.15 7.39
C SER A 216 -5.45 6.94 7.23
N ALA A 217 -5.74 6.09 6.25
CA ALA A 217 -4.94 4.93 5.93
C ALA A 217 -3.58 5.32 5.33
N ILE A 218 -3.55 6.30 4.43
CA ILE A 218 -2.31 6.87 3.85
C ILE A 218 -1.44 7.47 4.96
N GLY A 219 -2.01 8.29 5.85
CA GLY A 219 -1.27 8.88 6.97
C GLY A 219 -0.68 7.82 7.91
N THR A 220 -1.41 6.72 8.13
CA THR A 220 -0.92 5.60 8.93
C THR A 220 0.16 4.80 8.19
N LEU A 221 0.02 4.60 6.88
CA LEU A 221 1.01 3.95 6.02
C LEU A 221 2.30 4.77 5.91
N ALA A 222 2.22 6.10 5.95
CA ALA A 222 3.39 6.98 5.94
C ALA A 222 4.29 6.81 7.18
N GLY A 223 3.77 6.21 8.26
CA GLY A 223 4.51 5.98 9.48
C GLY A 223 5.73 5.07 9.26
N PRO A 224 6.89 5.40 9.85
CA PRO A 224 8.17 4.70 9.63
C PRO A 224 8.21 3.25 10.15
N LEU A 225 7.20 2.83 10.90
CA LEU A 225 7.04 1.45 11.41
C LEU A 225 6.07 0.62 10.55
N HIS A 226 5.55 1.19 9.46
CA HIS A 226 4.62 0.53 8.55
C HIS A 226 5.10 0.64 7.10
N GLY A 227 4.98 1.81 6.47
CA GLY A 227 5.52 2.06 5.13
C GLY A 227 6.99 2.48 5.13
N GLY A 228 7.55 2.64 3.93
CA GLY A 228 8.94 3.06 3.71
C GLY A 228 10.00 1.98 3.91
N ALA A 229 9.62 0.76 4.26
CA ALA A 229 10.55 -0.37 4.39
C ALA A 229 11.27 -0.65 3.06
N ASN A 230 10.55 -0.64 1.94
CA ASN A 230 11.12 -0.84 0.61
C ASN A 230 12.18 0.22 0.21
N GLN A 231 11.98 1.49 0.56
CA GLN A 231 13.01 2.53 0.36
C GLN A 231 14.24 2.28 1.24
N ARG A 232 14.04 1.87 2.50
CA ARG A 232 15.13 1.57 3.43
C ARG A 232 15.92 0.34 3.02
N VAL A 233 15.30 -0.63 2.36
CA VAL A 233 16.02 -1.76 1.75
C VAL A 233 17.05 -1.24 0.76
N LEU A 234 16.71 -0.31 -0.13
CA LEU A 234 17.69 0.19 -1.10
C LEU A 234 18.79 1.00 -0.43
N ASN A 235 18.47 1.84 0.56
CA ASN A 235 19.47 2.56 1.32
C ASN A 235 20.43 1.61 2.08
N MET A 236 19.90 0.50 2.58
CA MET A 236 20.67 -0.57 3.21
C MET A 236 21.57 -1.28 2.20
N LEU A 237 21.08 -1.57 0.99
CA LEU A 237 21.88 -2.19 -0.06
C LEU A 237 23.01 -1.25 -0.54
N ASP A 238 22.77 0.05 -0.61
CA ASP A 238 23.80 1.07 -0.87
C ASP A 238 24.85 1.11 0.26
N GLU A 239 24.42 1.03 1.52
CA GLU A 239 25.29 0.99 2.71
C GLU A 239 26.25 -0.21 2.65
N ILE A 240 25.74 -1.37 2.22
CA ILE A 240 26.57 -2.57 2.01
C ILE A 240 27.58 -2.34 0.88
N GLY A 241 27.13 -1.76 -0.24
CA GLY A 241 27.96 -1.27 -1.34
C GLY A 241 28.56 -2.34 -2.27
N SER A 242 28.82 -3.57 -1.80
CA SER A 242 29.23 -4.68 -2.67
C SER A 242 28.94 -6.07 -2.08
N VAL A 243 28.83 -7.08 -2.95
CA VAL A 243 28.62 -8.49 -2.57
C VAL A 243 29.66 -8.98 -1.56
N ALA A 244 30.92 -8.59 -1.72
CA ALA A 244 32.02 -9.00 -0.84
C ALA A 244 31.86 -8.52 0.61
N LYS A 245 31.09 -7.45 0.86
CA LYS A 245 30.88 -6.85 2.19
C LYS A 245 29.65 -7.39 2.92
N VAL A 246 28.80 -8.16 2.25
CA VAL A 246 27.49 -8.61 2.76
C VAL A 246 27.62 -9.38 4.08
N SER A 247 28.52 -10.37 4.14
CA SER A 247 28.66 -11.22 5.33
C SER A 247 29.07 -10.41 6.56
N ASP A 248 30.15 -9.62 6.44
CA ASP A 248 30.66 -8.79 7.53
C ASP A 248 29.62 -7.75 7.99
N TRP A 249 28.92 -7.13 7.04
CA TRP A 249 27.87 -6.16 7.33
C TRP A 249 26.70 -6.80 8.11
N LEU A 250 26.26 -7.98 7.68
CA LEU A 250 25.17 -8.70 8.34
C LEU A 250 25.58 -9.14 9.74
N ASP A 251 26.76 -9.71 9.91
CA ASP A 251 27.27 -10.14 11.22
C ASP A 251 27.38 -8.96 12.20
N HIS A 252 27.84 -7.80 11.72
CA HIS A 252 27.87 -6.56 12.51
C HIS A 252 26.46 -6.08 12.90
N ARG A 253 25.50 -6.04 11.96
CA ARG A 253 24.11 -5.65 12.23
C ARG A 253 23.45 -6.55 13.29
N LEU A 254 23.61 -7.87 13.14
CA LEU A 254 23.03 -8.85 14.05
C LEU A 254 23.63 -8.78 15.45
N THR A 255 24.96 -8.63 15.55
CA THR A 255 25.66 -8.44 16.84
C THR A 255 25.13 -7.21 17.59
N ASN A 256 24.84 -6.14 16.86
CA ASN A 256 24.32 -4.89 17.43
C ASN A 256 22.78 -4.87 17.58
N LYS A 257 22.08 -6.00 17.34
CA LYS A 257 20.61 -6.11 17.42
C LYS A 257 19.86 -5.08 16.57
N GLN A 258 20.44 -4.75 15.42
CA GLN A 258 19.86 -3.80 14.49
C GLN A 258 18.96 -4.51 13.46
N VAL A 259 17.96 -3.79 12.96
CA VAL A 259 17.00 -4.32 11.97
C VAL A 259 17.70 -4.52 10.62
N VAL A 260 17.43 -5.66 9.98
CA VAL A 260 17.74 -5.90 8.57
C VAL A 260 16.47 -5.61 7.77
N TRP A 261 16.46 -4.49 7.04
CA TRP A 261 15.25 -4.05 6.33
C TRP A 261 14.84 -5.06 5.26
N GLY A 262 13.53 -5.26 5.10
CA GLY A 262 12.96 -6.26 4.20
C GLY A 262 12.99 -7.69 4.74
N PHE A 263 13.48 -7.93 5.96
CA PHE A 263 13.41 -9.23 6.63
C PHE A 263 12.46 -9.23 7.82
N GLY A 264 11.80 -10.36 8.01
CA GLY A 264 10.87 -10.60 9.10
C GLY A 264 9.48 -10.07 8.81
N HIS A 265 8.51 -10.72 9.42
CA HIS A 265 7.10 -10.38 9.29
C HIS A 265 6.37 -10.73 10.58
N ARG A 266 5.33 -9.96 10.93
CA ARG A 266 4.50 -10.22 12.10
C ARG A 266 3.85 -11.60 11.99
N GLU A 267 3.17 -11.82 10.86
CA GLU A 267 2.44 -13.04 10.54
C GLU A 267 3.30 -14.18 9.97
N TYR A 268 4.05 -13.97 8.88
CA TYR A 268 4.88 -15.03 8.29
C TYR A 268 6.03 -15.50 9.21
N LYS A 269 6.22 -16.82 9.23
CA LYS A 269 7.38 -17.53 9.80
C LYS A 269 8.14 -18.33 8.75
N VAL A 270 7.70 -18.26 7.50
CA VAL A 270 8.36 -18.74 6.29
C VAL A 270 8.63 -17.55 5.36
N LYS A 271 9.26 -17.78 4.21
CA LYS A 271 9.42 -16.73 3.19
C LYS A 271 8.05 -16.28 2.70
N ASP A 272 7.89 -14.95 2.58
CA ASP A 272 6.66 -14.36 2.07
C ASP A 272 6.48 -14.77 0.59
N PRO A 273 5.34 -15.40 0.21
CA PRO A 273 5.12 -15.87 -1.16
C PRO A 273 5.23 -14.73 -2.19
N ARG A 274 4.96 -13.49 -1.78
CA ARG A 274 5.08 -12.32 -2.66
C ARG A 274 6.53 -11.97 -2.94
N ALA A 275 7.44 -12.20 -1.99
CA ALA A 275 8.87 -11.96 -2.19
C ALA A 275 9.43 -12.88 -3.28
N ASP A 276 9.00 -14.15 -3.32
CA ASP A 276 9.37 -15.10 -4.38
C ASP A 276 8.88 -14.65 -5.75
N ILE A 277 7.64 -14.17 -5.84
CA ILE A 277 7.07 -13.65 -7.10
C ILE A 277 7.86 -12.43 -7.57
N LEU A 278 8.12 -11.45 -6.69
CA LEU A 278 8.89 -10.25 -7.04
C LEU A 278 10.33 -10.59 -7.47
N GLN A 279 10.96 -11.57 -6.83
CA GLN A 279 12.27 -12.06 -7.23
C GLN A 279 12.24 -12.68 -8.63
N GLY A 280 11.20 -13.45 -8.95
CA GLY A 280 10.97 -14.00 -10.29
C GLY A 280 10.77 -12.91 -11.35
N LEU A 281 10.03 -11.85 -11.03
CA LEU A 281 9.84 -10.70 -11.91
C LEU A 281 11.16 -9.93 -12.15
N LEU A 282 12.02 -9.80 -11.13
CA LEU A 282 13.36 -9.22 -11.29
C LEU A 282 14.21 -10.03 -12.27
N GLU A 283 14.16 -11.36 -12.18
CA GLU A 283 14.90 -12.23 -13.10
C GLU A 283 14.34 -12.15 -14.52
N GLN A 284 13.02 -12.09 -14.70
CA GLN A 284 12.40 -11.86 -16.01
C GLN A 284 12.85 -10.53 -16.62
N LEU A 285 12.85 -9.45 -15.83
CA LEU A 285 13.33 -8.14 -16.27
C LEU A 285 14.82 -8.16 -16.62
N ARG A 286 15.63 -8.90 -15.85
CA ARG A 286 17.06 -9.08 -16.11
C ARG A 286 17.30 -9.77 -17.44
N VAL A 287 16.57 -10.83 -17.74
CA VAL A 287 16.65 -11.53 -19.02
C VAL A 287 16.20 -10.61 -20.16
N HIS A 288 15.07 -9.90 -20.00
CA HIS A 288 14.55 -8.95 -21.00
C HIS A 288 15.55 -7.84 -21.34
N ARG A 289 16.32 -7.37 -20.35
CA ARG A 289 17.34 -6.32 -20.50
C ARG A 289 18.74 -6.84 -20.88
N GLY A 290 18.89 -8.12 -21.21
CA GLY A 290 20.16 -8.67 -21.68
C GLY A 290 21.18 -8.97 -20.56
N GLY A 291 20.73 -9.17 -19.32
CA GLY A 291 21.52 -9.80 -18.26
C GLY A 291 21.87 -8.94 -17.04
N GLN A 292 21.64 -7.63 -17.07
CA GLN A 292 21.89 -6.74 -15.93
C GLN A 292 20.72 -5.77 -15.71
N ILE A 293 20.41 -5.51 -14.44
CA ILE A 293 19.41 -4.49 -14.02
C ILE A 293 20.04 -3.44 -13.10
N SER A 294 20.57 -3.86 -11.95
CA SER A 294 21.18 -3.00 -10.95
C SER A 294 22.21 -3.82 -10.15
N PRO A 295 23.39 -3.27 -9.84
CA PRO A 295 24.34 -3.91 -8.91
C PRO A 295 23.71 -4.21 -7.54
N LEU A 296 22.70 -3.45 -7.13
CA LEU A 296 21.99 -3.67 -5.87
C LEU A 296 21.23 -5.01 -5.85
N TYR A 297 20.81 -5.52 -7.00
CA TYR A 297 20.16 -6.82 -7.07
C TYR A 297 21.12 -7.97 -6.72
N ASP A 298 22.37 -7.89 -7.18
CA ASP A 298 23.39 -8.90 -6.83
C ASP A 298 23.72 -8.85 -5.33
N ILE A 299 23.78 -7.64 -4.75
CA ILE A 299 23.94 -7.45 -3.30
C ILE A 299 22.74 -8.04 -2.55
N ALA A 300 21.52 -7.78 -3.00
CA ALA A 300 20.30 -8.29 -2.37
C ALA A 300 20.24 -9.83 -2.37
N ARG A 301 20.61 -10.46 -3.49
CA ARG A 301 20.69 -11.94 -3.60
C ARG A 301 21.74 -12.52 -2.66
N ALA A 302 22.91 -11.89 -2.59
CA ALA A 302 23.96 -12.31 -1.66
C ALA A 302 23.52 -12.13 -0.21
N LEU A 303 22.80 -11.05 0.11
CA LEU A 303 22.24 -10.79 1.43
C LEU A 303 21.17 -11.80 1.81
N GLU A 304 20.24 -12.14 0.91
CA GLU A 304 19.25 -13.20 1.13
C GLU A 304 19.92 -14.54 1.47
N CYS A 305 20.88 -14.97 0.65
CA CYS A 305 21.62 -16.22 0.87
C CYS A 305 22.35 -16.23 2.23
N CYS A 306 23.07 -15.15 2.54
CA CYS A 306 23.81 -15.02 3.81
C CYS A 306 22.87 -14.96 5.03
N ALA A 307 21.71 -14.31 4.87
CA ALA A 307 20.68 -14.20 5.88
C ALA A 307 19.95 -15.51 6.13
N GLU A 308 19.72 -16.33 5.09
CA GLU A 308 19.09 -17.64 5.23
C GLU A 308 19.82 -18.51 6.28
N GLU A 309 21.15 -18.59 6.20
CA GLU A 309 21.96 -19.34 7.18
C GLU A 309 21.82 -18.84 8.63
N ARG A 310 21.58 -17.54 8.83
CA ARG A 310 21.65 -16.85 10.14
C ARG A 310 20.29 -16.56 10.77
N LEU A 311 19.27 -16.38 9.93
CA LEU A 311 17.95 -15.84 10.28
C LEU A 311 16.81 -16.82 10.03
N ALA A 312 16.93 -17.74 9.07
CA ALA A 312 15.90 -18.78 8.84
C ALA A 312 15.64 -19.65 10.08
N PRO A 313 16.66 -20.06 10.89
CA PRO A 313 16.42 -20.79 12.14
C PRO A 313 15.61 -20.00 13.18
N LYS A 314 15.50 -18.67 13.02
CA LYS A 314 14.71 -17.78 13.87
C LYS A 314 13.35 -17.44 13.27
N GLY A 315 12.98 -18.06 12.14
CA GLY A 315 11.74 -17.76 11.42
C GLY A 315 11.73 -16.39 10.75
N VAL A 316 12.90 -15.85 10.39
CA VAL A 316 13.05 -14.50 9.80
C VAL A 316 13.53 -14.64 8.36
N TYR A 317 12.65 -14.29 7.43
CA TYR A 317 12.83 -14.41 5.98
C TYR A 317 12.53 -13.09 5.27
N PRO A 318 12.91 -12.94 3.99
CA PRO A 318 12.49 -11.80 3.18
C PRO A 318 10.97 -11.64 3.13
N ASN A 319 10.51 -10.40 3.21
CA ASN A 319 9.13 -10.01 2.99
C ASN A 319 8.98 -9.26 1.64
N VAL A 320 7.75 -8.90 1.28
CA VAL A 320 7.43 -8.19 0.03
C VAL A 320 8.28 -6.93 -0.22
N ASP A 321 8.73 -6.24 0.84
CA ASP A 321 9.50 -4.99 0.72
C ASP A 321 10.94 -5.22 0.26
N PHE A 322 11.48 -6.44 0.44
CA PHE A 322 12.88 -6.74 0.12
C PHE A 322 13.19 -6.62 -1.38
N TYR A 323 12.24 -7.00 -2.23
CA TYR A 323 12.42 -6.99 -3.70
C TYR A 323 11.63 -5.90 -4.42
N SER A 324 10.58 -5.34 -3.80
CA SER A 324 9.70 -4.37 -4.48
C SER A 324 10.43 -3.08 -4.88
N GLY A 325 11.26 -2.53 -3.99
CA GLY A 325 12.01 -1.30 -4.29
C GLY A 325 13.00 -1.45 -5.45
N LEU A 326 13.62 -2.64 -5.60
CA LEU A 326 14.55 -2.92 -6.69
C LEU A 326 13.82 -2.94 -8.04
N LEU A 327 12.60 -3.49 -8.08
CA LEU A 327 11.76 -3.43 -9.27
C LEU A 327 11.38 -2.00 -9.61
N TYR A 328 10.91 -1.22 -8.63
CA TYR A 328 10.52 0.16 -8.86
C TYR A 328 11.69 1.01 -9.37
N GLU A 329 12.88 0.90 -8.77
CA GLU A 329 14.08 1.58 -9.26
C GLU A 329 14.43 1.15 -10.69
N ALA A 330 14.37 -0.15 -10.99
CA ALA A 330 14.61 -0.65 -12.33
C ALA A 330 13.60 -0.11 -13.36
N LEU A 331 12.37 0.20 -12.95
CA LEU A 331 11.32 0.80 -13.79
C LEU A 331 11.43 2.34 -13.93
N GLY A 332 12.50 2.94 -13.40
CA GLY A 332 12.76 4.38 -13.48
C GLY A 332 12.02 5.22 -12.42
N ILE A 333 11.46 4.56 -11.40
CA ILE A 333 10.65 5.23 -10.38
C ILE A 333 11.56 5.77 -9.25
N PRO A 334 11.40 7.04 -8.85
CA PRO A 334 12.12 7.61 -7.71
C PRO A 334 11.83 6.88 -6.40
N ARG A 335 12.85 6.74 -5.53
CA ARG A 335 12.74 5.94 -4.29
C ARG A 335 11.73 6.48 -3.28
N ASP A 336 11.49 7.78 -3.27
CA ASP A 336 10.47 8.41 -2.43
C ASP A 336 9.04 8.18 -2.93
N GLN A 337 8.86 7.63 -4.13
CA GLN A 337 7.57 7.23 -4.69
C GLN A 337 7.18 5.77 -4.39
N PHE A 338 8.04 4.99 -3.75
CA PHE A 338 7.76 3.57 -3.48
C PHE A 338 6.59 3.36 -2.52
N THR A 339 6.48 4.18 -1.47
CA THR A 339 5.35 4.10 -0.53
C THR A 339 4.05 4.67 -1.12
N PRO A 340 4.08 5.77 -1.91
CA PRO A 340 2.92 6.18 -2.71
C PRO A 340 2.38 5.10 -3.65
N ILE A 341 3.25 4.31 -4.30
CA ILE A 341 2.83 3.17 -5.14
C ILE A 341 2.17 2.07 -4.30
N PHE A 342 2.73 1.78 -3.13
CA PHE A 342 2.08 0.92 -2.16
C PHE A 342 0.67 1.44 -1.84
N ALA A 343 0.51 2.75 -1.61
CA ALA A 343 -0.79 3.36 -1.33
C ALA A 343 -1.78 3.28 -2.51
N ILE A 344 -1.31 3.43 -3.76
CA ILE A 344 -2.14 3.21 -4.96
C ILE A 344 -2.77 1.82 -4.92
N SER A 345 -1.91 0.81 -4.76
CA SER A 345 -2.32 -0.58 -4.73
C SER A 345 -3.24 -0.89 -3.54
N ARG A 346 -2.81 -0.53 -2.32
CA ARG A 346 -3.52 -0.82 -1.06
C ARG A 346 -4.88 -0.13 -0.95
N THR A 347 -5.13 0.89 -1.76
CA THR A 347 -6.43 1.56 -1.82
C THR A 347 -7.57 0.61 -2.20
N ALA A 348 -7.31 -0.40 -3.04
CA ALA A 348 -8.30 -1.44 -3.34
C ALA A 348 -8.74 -2.19 -2.06
N GLY A 349 -7.78 -2.65 -1.26
CA GLY A 349 -8.04 -3.30 0.02
C GLY A 349 -8.71 -2.37 1.05
N TRP A 350 -8.25 -1.12 1.17
CA TRP A 350 -8.87 -0.15 2.10
C TRP A 350 -10.34 0.13 1.76
N LEU A 351 -10.66 0.29 0.48
CA LEU A 351 -12.03 0.53 0.02
C LEU A 351 -12.90 -0.72 0.17
N ALA A 352 -12.35 -1.92 -0.07
CA ALA A 352 -13.05 -3.17 0.20
C ALA A 352 -13.39 -3.33 1.69
N HIS A 353 -12.43 -3.08 2.58
CA HIS A 353 -12.64 -3.13 4.02
C HIS A 353 -13.60 -2.04 4.51
N TRP A 354 -13.55 -0.85 3.93
CA TRP A 354 -14.52 0.20 4.21
C TRP A 354 -15.93 -0.22 3.79
N LYS A 355 -16.12 -0.77 2.58
CA LYS A 355 -17.40 -1.30 2.11
C LYS A 355 -17.93 -2.41 3.04
N GLU A 356 -17.08 -3.35 3.45
CA GLU A 356 -17.43 -4.41 4.41
C GLU A 356 -17.82 -3.85 5.79
N GLN A 357 -17.09 -2.83 6.27
CA GLN A 357 -17.36 -2.17 7.55
C GLN A 357 -18.72 -1.47 7.55
N ILE A 358 -19.09 -0.75 6.48
CA ILE A 358 -20.38 -0.02 6.44
C ILE A 358 -21.58 -0.97 6.26
N SER A 359 -21.40 -2.18 5.73
CA SER A 359 -22.46 -3.19 5.63
C SER A 359 -22.97 -3.68 6.99
N ASN A 360 -22.10 -3.71 8.01
CA ASN A 360 -22.46 -4.12 9.36
C ASN A 360 -21.74 -3.24 10.40
N ASN A 361 -22.02 -1.94 10.34
CA ASN A 361 -21.20 -0.96 11.02
C ASN A 361 -21.32 -1.02 12.55
N ARG A 362 -20.16 -1.01 13.22
CA ARG A 362 -20.04 -0.77 14.66
C ARG A 362 -18.85 0.12 14.94
N ILE A 363 -19.07 1.19 15.70
CA ILE A 363 -18.01 2.14 16.05
C ILE A 363 -16.89 1.48 16.86
N PHE A 364 -15.64 1.66 16.42
CA PHE A 364 -14.46 1.28 17.19
C PHE A 364 -14.23 2.28 18.33
N ARG A 365 -14.58 1.87 19.56
CA ARG A 365 -14.43 2.70 20.76
C ARG A 365 -13.92 1.86 21.95
N PRO A 366 -12.61 1.55 22.00
CA PRO A 366 -12.02 0.78 23.10
C PRO A 366 -12.01 1.58 24.42
N THR A 367 -11.76 0.87 25.52
CA THR A 367 -11.48 1.47 26.84
C THR A 367 -9.99 1.42 27.14
N GLN A 368 -9.58 2.02 28.26
CA GLN A 368 -8.19 2.03 28.74
C GLN A 368 -8.07 1.47 30.16
N VAL A 369 -6.90 0.96 30.51
CA VAL A 369 -6.52 0.76 31.92
C VAL A 369 -5.96 2.09 32.43
N TYR A 370 -6.65 2.71 33.39
CA TYR A 370 -6.22 3.99 33.95
C TYR A 370 -5.16 3.76 35.03
N GLU A 371 -3.93 4.17 34.74
CA GLU A 371 -2.77 4.11 35.65
C GLU A 371 -2.39 5.49 36.22
N GLY A 372 -3.27 6.48 36.09
CA GLY A 372 -3.05 7.82 36.63
C GLY A 372 -3.37 7.93 38.13
N TYR A 373 -3.25 9.16 38.66
CA TYR A 373 -3.58 9.42 40.07
C TYR A 373 -5.05 9.15 40.39
N ALA A 374 -5.32 8.70 41.62
CA ALA A 374 -6.66 8.73 42.19
C ALA A 374 -7.20 10.17 42.25
N VAL A 375 -8.49 10.30 42.57
CA VAL A 375 -9.15 11.61 42.76
C VAL A 375 -8.32 12.44 43.76
N ARG A 376 -7.92 13.64 43.33
CA ARG A 376 -7.08 14.56 44.11
C ARG A 376 -7.71 15.95 44.14
N GLY A 377 -7.54 16.65 45.25
CA GLY A 377 -8.07 18.00 45.44
C GLY A 377 -7.43 19.01 44.48
N TYR A 378 -8.22 19.99 44.04
CA TYR A 378 -7.73 21.12 43.27
C TYR A 378 -7.20 22.20 44.23
N SER A 379 -5.92 22.56 44.10
CA SER A 379 -5.38 23.78 44.73
C SER A 379 -5.38 24.93 43.72
N PRO A 380 -6.06 26.06 44.03
CA PRO A 380 -5.96 27.26 43.20
C PRO A 380 -4.50 27.69 43.12
N MET A 381 -4.11 28.37 42.03
CA MET A 381 -2.71 28.73 41.76
C MET A 381 -2.03 29.46 42.92
N THR A 382 -2.78 30.22 43.71
CA THR A 382 -2.32 30.94 44.91
C THR A 382 -2.03 30.05 46.12
N ALA A 383 -2.40 28.77 46.08
CA ALA A 383 -2.31 27.80 47.17
C ALA A 383 -1.62 26.48 46.73
N ARG A 384 -0.81 26.52 45.68
CA ARG A 384 -0.01 25.38 45.19
C ARG A 384 1.37 25.33 45.82
#